data_AF-A0A843S434-F1
#
_entry.id   AF-A0A843S434-F1
#
_cell.length_a   1.000
_cell.length_b   1.000
_cell.length_c   1.000
_cell.angle_alpha   90.00
_cell.angle_beta   90.00
_cell.angle_gamma   90.00
#
_symmetry.space_group_name_H-M   'P 1'
#
loop_
_entity.id
_entity.type
_entity.pdbx_description
1 polymer ?
#
loop_
_entity_poly.entity_id
_entity_poly.type
_entity_poly.pdbx_seq_one_letter_code
_entity_poly.pdbx_strand_id
1 'polypeptide(L)' 'MTPTPLLTVAFRKASLDLRFFSTITAFATPRDVTLDDLRIECAFPADDATAEFCRALARDEVALDRQSG' A
#
# COMPACT_ATOMS: atom_id res chain seq x y z
N MET A 1 -9.44 26.93 -0.76
CA MET A 1 -9.51 25.50 -1.16
C MET A 1 -9.48 24.68 0.11
N THR A 2 -10.48 23.83 0.34
CA THR A 2 -10.48 22.92 1.50
C THR A 2 -9.58 21.74 1.16
N PRO A 3 -8.54 21.41 1.95
CA PRO A 3 -7.70 20.26 1.67
C PRO A 3 -8.54 18.99 1.68
N THR A 4 -8.32 18.11 0.70
CA THR A 4 -8.96 16.78 0.66
C THR A 4 -8.59 16.02 1.94
N PRO A 5 -9.55 15.40 2.64
CA PRO A 5 -9.24 14.64 3.84
C PRO A 5 -8.29 13.50 3.50
N LEU A 6 -7.12 13.48 4.14
CA LEU A 6 -6.14 12.41 4.05
C LEU A 6 -6.15 11.63 5.37
N LEU A 7 -6.35 10.32 5.28
CA LEU A 7 -6.26 9.43 6.43
C LEU A 7 -4.89 8.75 6.42
N THR A 8 -4.17 8.84 7.53
CA THR A 8 -2.96 8.05 7.77
C THR A 8 -3.28 6.95 8.78
N VAL A 9 -2.97 5.70 8.43
CA VAL A 9 -3.07 4.53 9.30
C VAL A 9 -1.71 4.25 9.91
N ALA A 10 -1.67 4.06 11.23
CA ALA A 10 -0.47 3.69 11.97
C ALA A 10 -0.56 2.24 12.45
N PHE A 11 0.46 1.44 12.16
CA PHE A 11 0.62 0.07 12.63
C PHE A 11 1.76 0.01 13.63
N ARG A 12 1.53 -0.69 14.75
CA ARG A 12 2.56 -0.93 15.77
C ARG A 12 2.66 -2.41 16.09
N LYS A 13 3.87 -2.96 16.00
CA LYS A 13 4.17 -4.36 16.34
C LYS A 13 5.58 -4.47 16.93
N ALA A 14 5.68 -4.89 18.19
CA ALA A 14 6.95 -4.92 18.93
C ALA A 14 7.68 -3.55 18.81
N SER A 15 8.91 -3.52 18.28
CA SER A 15 9.68 -2.30 18.04
C SER A 15 9.37 -1.59 16.72
N LEU A 16 8.44 -2.11 15.92
CA LEU A 16 8.09 -1.57 14.61
C LEU A 16 6.92 -0.58 14.71
N ASP A 17 7.10 0.61 14.12
CA ASP A 17 6.09 1.66 13.97
C ASP A 17 6.06 2.04 12.48
N LEU A 18 4.94 1.74 11.80
CA LEU A 18 4.78 2.00 10.38
C LEU A 18 3.57 2.92 10.17
N ARG A 19 3.69 3.90 9.26
CA ARG A 19 2.61 4.82 8.93
C ARG A 19 2.39 4.85 7.44
N PHE A 20 1.13 4.71 7.03
CA PHE A 20 0.74 4.72 5.61
C PHE A 20 -0.42 5.67 5.38
N PHE A 21 -0.44 6.34 4.24
CA PHE A 21 -1.66 6.89 3.69
C PHE A 21 -2.04 6.09 2.45
N SER A 22 -3.34 5.88 2.24
CA SER A 22 -3.83 5.14 1.07
C SER A 22 -4.47 6.08 0.06
N THR A 23 -4.30 5.76 -1.23
CA THR A 23 -5.15 6.31 -2.30
C THR A 23 -6.05 5.21 -2.82
N ILE A 24 -7.35 5.49 -2.96
CA ILE A 24 -8.32 4.57 -3.56
C ILE A 24 -8.72 5.12 -4.92
N THR A 25 -8.43 4.38 -5.99
CA THR A 25 -8.85 4.68 -7.36
C THR A 25 -10.01 3.78 -7.74
N ALA A 26 -11.17 4.36 -8.06
CA ALA A 26 -12.36 3.61 -8.47
C ALA A 26 -12.55 3.70 -9.99
N PHE A 27 -12.82 2.56 -10.64
CA PHE A 27 -13.11 2.48 -12.07
C PHE A 27 -14.62 2.44 -12.28
N ALA A 28 -15.21 3.58 -12.67
CA ALA A 28 -16.64 3.63 -12.98
C ALA A 28 -16.89 3.00 -14.37
N THR A 29 -17.84 2.06 -14.45
CA THR A 29 -18.28 1.38 -15.69
C THR A 29 -17.19 0.63 -16.45
N PRO A 30 -16.56 -0.38 -15.84
CA PRO A 30 -15.53 -1.12 -16.53
C PRO A 30 -16.19 -2.00 -17.63
N ARG A 31 -16.08 -1.56 -18.90
CA ARG A 31 -16.81 -2.12 -20.06
C ARG A 31 -16.61 -3.61 -20.32
N ASP A 32 -15.57 -4.23 -19.74
CA ASP A 32 -15.16 -5.62 -20.01
C ASP A 32 -15.00 -6.51 -18.77
N VAL A 33 -15.33 -6.05 -17.56
CA VAL A 33 -15.34 -6.92 -16.37
C VAL A 33 -16.73 -6.93 -15.75
N THR A 34 -17.25 -8.11 -15.44
CA THR A 34 -18.54 -8.34 -14.77
C THR A 34 -18.56 -7.87 -13.30
N LEU A 35 -17.66 -6.97 -12.91
CA LEU A 35 -17.50 -6.45 -11.56
C LEU A 35 -18.34 -5.19 -11.43
N ASP A 36 -19.32 -5.20 -10.53
CA ASP A 36 -20.16 -4.03 -10.24
C ASP A 36 -19.34 -2.83 -9.71
N ASP A 37 -18.13 -3.07 -9.18
CA ASP A 37 -17.29 -2.04 -8.57
C ASP A 37 -15.81 -2.47 -8.44
N LEU A 38 -14.94 -2.01 -9.33
CA LEU A 38 -13.50 -2.26 -9.24
C LEU A 38 -12.79 -1.05 -8.62
N ARG A 39 -12.02 -1.31 -7.56
CA ARG A 39 -11.16 -0.31 -6.89
C ARG A 39 -9.74 -0.83 -6.73
N ILE A 40 -8.76 0.05 -6.94
CA ILE A 40 -7.36 -0.18 -6.60
C ILE A 40 -7.03 0.68 -5.38
N GLU A 41 -6.51 0.05 -4.34
CA GLU A 41 -5.93 0.73 -3.19
C GLU A 41 -4.40 0.67 -3.26
N CYS A 42 -3.76 1.81 -3.09
CA CYS A 42 -2.30 1.92 -2.97
C CYS A 42 -1.96 2.51 -1.61
N ALA A 43 -1.25 1.75 -0.77
CA ALA A 43 -0.73 2.23 0.51
C ALA A 43 0.70 2.77 0.34
N PHE A 44 0.89 4.06 0.64
CA PHE A 44 2.18 4.74 0.52
C PHE A 44 2.79 4.99 1.90
N PRO A 45 4.10 4.78 2.08
CA PRO A 45 4.78 5.10 3.32
C PRO A 45 4.66 6.60 3.60
N ALA A 46 4.23 6.94 4.81
CA ALA A 46 4.05 8.33 5.26
C ALA A 46 5.33 8.94 5.85
N ASP A 47 6.39 8.14 6.02
CA ASP A 47 7.71 8.58 6.49
C ASP A 47 8.84 7.69 5.96
N ASP A 48 10.09 8.16 6.14
CA ASP A 48 11.30 7.50 5.62
C ASP A 48 11.53 6.13 6.26
N ALA A 49 11.26 5.99 7.57
CA ALA A 49 11.44 4.73 8.29
C ALA A 49 10.52 3.63 7.73
N THR A 50 9.26 3.98 7.48
CA THR A 50 8.29 3.08 6.84
C THR A 50 8.72 2.77 5.40
N ALA A 51 9.23 3.76 4.66
CA ALA A 51 9.71 3.55 3.29
C ALA A 51 10.93 2.61 3.21
N GLU A 52 11.87 2.74 4.15
CA GLU A 52 13.01 1.84 4.28
C GLU A 52 12.58 0.42 4.62
N PHE A 53 11.64 0.27 5.56
CA PHE A 53 11.05 -1.02 5.89
C PHE A 53 10.41 -1.69 4.67
N CYS A 54 9.59 -0.97 3.90
CA CYS A 54 8.99 -1.50 2.66
C CYS A 54 10.05 -1.93 1.64
N ARG A 55 11.13 -1.16 1.47
CA ARG A 55 12.24 -1.51 0.58
C ARG A 55 12.99 -2.76 1.05
N ALA A 56 13.19 -2.91 2.35
CA ALA A 56 13.82 -4.11 2.92
C ALA A 56 12.93 -5.34 2.70
N LEU A 57 11.63 -5.24 3.00
CA LEU A 57 10.65 -6.30 2.79
C LEU A 57 10.61 -6.76 1.33
N ALA A 58 10.57 -5.82 0.38
CA ALA A 58 10.57 -6.14 -1.05
C ALA A 58 11.87 -6.83 -1.51
N ARG A 59 13.01 -6.58 -0.86
CA ARG A 59 14.27 -7.30 -1.18
C ARG A 59 14.24 -8.73 -0.65
N ASP A 60 13.68 -8.93 0.55
CA ASP A 60 13.57 -10.24 1.20
C ASP A 60 12.56 -11.16 0.47
N GLU A 61 11.43 -10.62 0.01
CA GLU A 61 10.44 -11.37 -0.77
C GLU A 61 11.05 -11.91 -2.09
N VAL A 62 11.80 -11.07 -2.80
CA VAL A 62 12.50 -11.49 -4.03
C VAL A 62 13.66 -12.46 -3.72
N ALA A 63 14.15 -12.51 -2.48
CA ALA A 63 15.13 -13.53 -2.06
C ALA A 63 14.45 -14.88 -1.73
N LEU A 64 13.22 -14.88 -1.22
CA LEU A 64 12.43 -16.08 -0.95
C LEU A 64 11.93 -16.75 -2.25
N ASP A 65 11.52 -15.95 -3.24
CA ASP A 65 11.09 -16.44 -4.55
C ASP A 65 12.23 -17.10 -5.34
N ARG A 66 13.47 -16.61 -5.19
CA ARG A 66 14.66 -17.18 -5.85
C ARG A 66 15.10 -18.54 -5.30
N GLN A 67 14.66 -18.91 -4.10
CA GLN A 67 14.99 -20.18 -3.44
C GLN A 67 13.96 -21.28 -3.74
N SER A 68 12.90 -20.96 -4.49
CA SER A 68 11.81 -21.88 -4.83
C SER A 68 11.89 -22.44 -6.27
N GLY A 69 13.05 -22.26 -6.94
CA GLY A 69 13.34 -22.77 -8.28
C GLY A 69 14.38 -23.87 -8.30
#